data_AF-A0A344UCV5-F1
#
_entry.id   AF-A0A344UCV5-F1
#
_cell.length_a   1.000
_cell.length_b   1.000
_cell.length_c   1.000
_cell.angle_alpha   90.00
_cell.angle_beta   90.00
_cell.angle_gamma   90.00
#
_symmetry.space_group_name_H-M   'P 1'
#
loop_
_entity.id
_entity.type
_entity.pdbx_description
1 polymer ?
#
loop_
_entity_poly.entity_id
_entity_poly.type
_entity_poly.pdbx_seq_one_letter_code
_entity_poly.pdbx_strand_id
1 'polypeptide(L)'
;MFAFFVRNAAVKKTSVLFFLLLLILSGCSDKDKLAQLEAENQQLKARIQLMESEHPIINHAPLQTFGKERLGRDLPDIDRVGFLTARAALAGVNAIHDEMGKIQSPSEIKEKVLYPLYTLEDMWPAHRSEAGEKIDPIFHSCQNMVTLTRMGVEAAQANMDAVLPKISDLEKLVRFQCSFALSAAVIKSQGKK
;
A
#
# COMPACT_ATOMS: atom_id res chain seq x y z
N MET A 1 87.81 11.49 -3.20
CA MET A 1 87.89 10.02 -3.25
C MET A 1 87.01 9.49 -2.12
N PHE A 2 85.68 9.56 -2.28
CA PHE A 2 84.77 8.49 -2.73
C PHE A 2 84.82 7.21 -1.89
N ALA A 3 83.85 7.05 -0.99
CA ALA A 3 83.21 5.79 -0.57
C ALA A 3 82.07 6.12 0.43
N PHE A 4 81.02 6.80 -0.02
CA PHE A 4 79.76 6.18 -0.46
C PHE A 4 79.02 5.39 0.64
N PHE A 5 78.15 6.14 1.32
CA PHE A 5 76.80 5.75 1.72
C PHE A 5 76.22 4.58 0.87
N VAL A 6 76.39 3.33 1.30
CA VAL A 6 75.68 2.18 0.70
C VAL A 6 75.19 1.26 1.82
N ARG A 7 74.27 1.72 2.68
CA ARG A 7 73.44 0.80 3.47
C ARG A 7 71.97 1.19 3.66
N ASN A 8 71.55 2.42 3.32
CA ASN A 8 70.18 2.87 3.63
C ASN A 8 69.20 2.98 2.44
N ALA A 9 69.60 2.64 1.22
CA ALA A 9 68.71 2.74 0.05
C ALA A 9 67.88 1.48 -0.24
N ALA A 10 68.28 0.31 0.27
CA ALA A 10 67.59 -0.96 0.01
C ALA A 10 66.32 -1.15 0.87
N VAL A 11 66.32 -0.64 2.10
CA VAL A 11 65.21 -0.85 3.07
C VAL A 11 64.00 0.05 2.77
N LYS A 12 64.20 1.23 2.16
CA LYS A 12 63.09 2.14 1.81
C LYS A 12 62.30 1.71 0.57
N LYS A 13 62.92 1.01 -0.39
CA LYS A 13 62.25 0.59 -1.64
C LYS A 13 61.31 -0.60 -1.44
N THR A 14 61.64 -1.52 -0.55
CA THR A 14 60.78 -2.67 -0.21
C THR A 14 59.53 -2.25 0.56
N SER A 15 59.64 -1.25 1.44
CA SER A 15 58.50 -0.77 2.24
C SER A 15 57.43 -0.05 1.42
N VAL A 16 57.80 0.71 0.39
CA VAL A 16 56.84 1.42 -0.49
C VAL A 16 56.12 0.45 -1.42
N LEU A 17 56.83 -0.57 -1.93
CA LEU A 17 56.25 -1.61 -2.79
C LEU A 17 55.22 -2.46 -2.03
N PHE A 18 55.49 -2.78 -0.75
CA PHE A 18 54.57 -3.52 0.12
C PHE A 18 53.29 -2.74 0.43
N PHE A 19 53.39 -1.43 0.66
CA PHE A 19 52.23 -0.55 0.87
C PHE A 19 51.38 -0.38 -0.40
N LEU A 20 52.00 -0.33 -1.59
CA LEU A 20 51.28 -0.28 -2.86
C LEU A 20 50.54 -1.60 -3.14
N LEU A 21 51.16 -2.75 -2.85
CA LEU A 21 50.53 -4.08 -2.96
C LEU A 21 49.35 -4.24 -2.00
N LEU A 22 49.46 -3.73 -0.76
CA LEU A 22 48.37 -3.74 0.22
C LEU A 22 47.18 -2.87 -0.21
N LEU A 23 47.43 -1.70 -0.82
CA LEU A 23 46.38 -0.83 -1.35
C LEU A 23 45.66 -1.43 -2.57
N ILE A 24 46.39 -2.13 -3.44
CA ILE A 24 45.80 -2.83 -4.60
C ILE A 24 44.97 -4.04 -4.15
N LEU A 25 45.39 -4.76 -3.10
CA LEU A 25 44.65 -5.88 -2.52
C LEU A 25 43.40 -5.43 -1.75
N SER A 26 43.42 -4.26 -1.09
CA SER A 26 42.22 -3.72 -0.43
C SER A 26 41.14 -3.26 -1.42
N GLY A 27 41.51 -2.89 -2.66
CA GLY A 27 40.56 -2.53 -3.72
C GLY A 27 39.78 -3.70 -4.33
N CYS A 28 40.16 -4.95 -4.04
CA CYS A 28 39.39 -6.13 -4.42
C CYS A 28 38.20 -6.40 -3.48
N SER A 29 38.32 -6.05 -2.20
CA SER A 29 37.22 -6.23 -1.22
C SER A 29 35.99 -5.38 -1.53
N ASP A 30 36.16 -4.23 -2.18
CA ASP A 30 35.05 -3.36 -2.57
C ASP A 30 34.35 -3.86 -3.84
N LYS A 31 35.05 -4.59 -4.73
CA LYS A 31 34.43 -5.23 -5.90
C LYS A 31 33.51 -6.38 -5.50
N ASP A 32 33.92 -7.16 -4.51
CA ASP A 32 33.11 -8.27 -3.99
C ASP A 32 31.85 -7.74 -3.30
N LYS A 33 31.96 -6.64 -2.53
CA LYS A 33 30.80 -5.95 -1.95
C LYS A 33 29.88 -5.34 -3.00
N LEU A 34 30.44 -4.75 -4.05
CA LEU A 34 29.64 -4.18 -5.14
C LEU A 34 28.86 -5.28 -5.89
N ALA A 35 29.52 -6.38 -6.22
CA ALA A 35 28.89 -7.54 -6.86
C ALA A 35 27.81 -8.17 -5.95
N GLN A 36 28.06 -8.23 -4.64
CA GLN A 36 27.07 -8.70 -3.67
C GLN A 36 25.85 -7.78 -3.62
N LEU A 37 26.04 -6.45 -3.53
CA LEU A 37 24.95 -5.48 -3.53
C LEU A 37 24.15 -5.50 -4.84
N GLU A 38 24.83 -5.72 -5.98
CA GLU A 38 24.18 -5.80 -7.28
C GLU A 38 23.33 -7.09 -7.41
N ALA A 39 23.84 -8.22 -6.88
CA ALA A 39 23.08 -9.46 -6.78
C ALA A 39 21.87 -9.34 -5.84
N GLU A 40 22.04 -8.71 -4.68
CA GLU A 40 20.93 -8.42 -3.75
C GLU A 40 19.87 -7.51 -4.40
N ASN A 41 20.30 -6.51 -5.17
CA ASN A 41 19.39 -5.61 -5.89
C ASN A 41 18.60 -6.35 -6.99
N GLN A 42 19.24 -7.23 -7.75
CA GLN A 42 18.57 -8.08 -8.74
C GLN A 42 17.57 -9.04 -8.06
N GLN A 43 17.96 -9.64 -6.93
CA GLN A 43 17.08 -10.52 -6.16
C GLN A 43 15.86 -9.77 -5.60
N LEU A 44 16.05 -8.55 -5.10
CA LEU A 44 14.97 -7.68 -4.62
C LEU A 44 14.03 -7.29 -5.77
N LYS A 45 14.55 -6.93 -6.94
CA LYS A 45 13.73 -6.64 -8.13
C LYS A 45 12.89 -7.83 -8.56
N ALA A 46 13.48 -9.03 -8.59
CA ALA A 46 12.74 -10.25 -8.93
C ALA A 46 11.64 -10.55 -7.91
N ARG A 47 11.89 -10.33 -6.62
CA ARG A 47 10.87 -10.46 -5.57
C ARG A 47 9.76 -9.43 -5.70
N ILE A 48 10.09 -8.17 -6.01
CA ILE A 48 9.10 -7.12 -6.25
C ILE A 48 8.23 -7.49 -7.45
N GLN A 49 8.82 -7.93 -8.57
CA GLN A 49 8.06 -8.35 -9.74
C GLN A 49 7.15 -9.54 -9.46
N LEU A 50 7.61 -10.50 -8.67
CA LEU A 50 6.77 -11.63 -8.24
C LEU A 50 5.61 -11.14 -7.37
N MET A 51 5.88 -10.29 -6.38
CA MET A 51 4.84 -9.70 -5.53
C MET A 51 3.85 -8.84 -6.31
N GLU A 52 4.30 -8.06 -7.28
CA GLU A 52 3.45 -7.25 -8.16
C GLU A 52 2.59 -8.13 -9.09
N SER A 53 3.08 -9.31 -9.47
CA SER A 53 2.31 -10.30 -10.24
C SER A 53 1.26 -11.03 -9.40
N GLU A 54 1.53 -11.22 -8.10
CA GLU A 54 0.62 -11.85 -7.14
C GLU A 54 -0.40 -10.85 -6.54
N HIS A 55 -0.02 -9.58 -6.45
CA HIS A 55 -0.83 -8.47 -5.96
C HIS A 55 -0.75 -7.30 -6.94
N PRO A 56 -1.57 -7.29 -8.01
CA PRO A 56 -1.54 -6.23 -9.00
C PRO A 56 -1.77 -4.87 -8.32
N ILE A 57 -0.91 -3.90 -8.65
CA ILE A 57 -1.02 -2.54 -8.14
C ILE A 57 -2.40 -1.99 -8.51
N ILE A 58 -3.25 -1.73 -7.52
CA ILE A 58 -4.57 -1.15 -7.75
C ILE A 58 -4.39 0.27 -8.27
N ASN A 59 -5.01 0.57 -9.42
CA ASN A 59 -5.05 1.94 -9.91
C ASN A 59 -6.11 2.72 -9.12
N HIS A 60 -5.65 3.61 -8.23
CA HIS A 60 -6.52 4.41 -7.38
C HIS A 60 -7.33 5.46 -8.17
N ALA A 61 -6.81 5.96 -9.29
CA ALA A 61 -7.39 7.13 -9.97
C ALA A 61 -8.82 6.88 -10.51
N PRO A 62 -9.13 5.73 -11.16
CA PRO A 62 -10.50 5.41 -11.55
C PRO A 62 -11.47 5.31 -10.37
N LEU A 63 -11.04 4.69 -9.27
CA LEU A 63 -11.87 4.50 -8.06
C LEU A 63 -12.18 5.85 -7.39
N GLN A 64 -11.16 6.71 -7.26
CA GLN A 64 -11.32 8.05 -6.71
C GLN A 64 -12.19 8.95 -7.60
N THR A 65 -12.07 8.79 -8.93
CA THR A 65 -12.92 9.50 -9.91
C THR A 65 -14.37 9.05 -9.77
N PHE A 66 -14.63 7.75 -9.72
CA PHE A 66 -15.96 7.21 -9.46
C PHE A 66 -16.56 7.75 -8.16
N GLY A 67 -15.78 7.76 -7.08
CA GLY A 67 -16.20 8.35 -5.80
C GLY A 67 -16.55 9.83 -5.90
N LYS A 68 -15.79 10.59 -6.70
CA LYS A 68 -16.06 12.01 -6.97
C LYS A 68 -17.33 12.22 -7.78
N GLU A 69 -17.55 11.43 -8.82
CA GLU A 69 -18.75 11.53 -9.66
C GLU A 69 -20.02 11.21 -8.87
N ARG A 70 -19.96 10.19 -8.00
CA ARG A 70 -21.12 9.75 -7.20
C ARG A 70 -21.41 10.65 -6.01
N LEU A 71 -20.40 11.12 -5.30
CA LEU A 71 -20.57 11.80 -4.01
C LEU A 71 -19.97 13.22 -3.97
N GLY A 72 -19.31 13.70 -5.02
CA GLY A 72 -18.55 14.95 -4.99
C GLY A 72 -19.38 16.22 -4.78
N ARG A 73 -20.68 16.18 -5.11
CA ARG A 73 -21.60 17.28 -4.80
C ARG A 73 -21.82 17.44 -3.29
N ASP A 74 -22.02 16.32 -2.61
CA ASP A 74 -22.39 16.29 -1.19
C ASP A 74 -21.14 16.20 -0.29
N LEU A 75 -20.05 15.63 -0.81
CA LEU A 75 -18.74 15.46 -0.19
C LEU A 75 -17.64 16.01 -1.12
N PRO A 76 -17.46 17.34 -1.20
CA PRO A 76 -16.46 17.96 -2.08
C PRO A 76 -15.03 17.56 -1.70
N ASP A 77 -14.10 17.74 -2.65
CA ASP A 77 -12.68 17.44 -2.43
C ASP A 77 -12.11 18.31 -1.29
N ILE A 78 -11.37 17.66 -0.39
CA ILE A 78 -10.63 18.32 0.68
C ILE A 78 -9.20 17.79 0.72
N ASP A 79 -8.28 18.64 1.16
CA ASP A 79 -6.87 18.27 1.35
C ASP A 79 -6.69 17.57 2.71
N ARG A 80 -7.00 16.26 2.73
CA ARG A 80 -6.80 15.39 3.89
C ARG A 80 -6.43 13.99 3.43
N VAL A 81 -5.31 13.46 3.93
CA VAL A 81 -4.77 12.16 3.51
C VAL A 81 -5.81 11.06 3.78
N GLY A 82 -6.09 10.26 2.75
CA GLY A 82 -7.08 9.17 2.79
C GLY A 82 -8.51 9.60 2.48
N PHE A 83 -8.84 10.89 2.37
CA PHE A 83 -10.21 11.33 2.13
C PHE A 83 -10.78 10.84 0.79
N LEU A 84 -10.02 10.97 -0.31
CA LEU A 84 -10.47 10.54 -1.63
C LEU A 84 -10.69 9.02 -1.68
N THR A 85 -9.82 8.24 -1.04
CA THR A 85 -9.96 6.78 -0.89
C THR A 85 -11.18 6.43 -0.03
N ALA A 86 -11.39 7.12 1.08
CA ALA A 86 -12.56 6.96 1.94
C ALA A 86 -13.88 7.26 1.21
N ARG A 87 -13.91 8.32 0.41
CA ARG A 87 -15.08 8.67 -0.42
C ARG A 87 -15.33 7.64 -1.52
N ALA A 88 -14.28 7.16 -2.17
CA ALA A 88 -14.37 6.07 -3.15
C ALA A 88 -14.93 4.79 -2.51
N ALA A 89 -14.47 4.43 -1.30
CA ALA A 89 -14.98 3.28 -0.57
C ALA A 89 -16.48 3.40 -0.29
N LEU A 90 -16.94 4.54 0.23
CA LEU A 90 -18.35 4.77 0.51
C LEU A 90 -19.20 4.72 -0.76
N ALA A 91 -18.76 5.38 -1.83
CA ALA A 91 -19.46 5.36 -3.11
C ALA A 91 -19.54 3.94 -3.68
N GLY A 92 -18.45 3.18 -3.61
CA GLY A 92 -18.36 1.81 -4.08
C GLY A 92 -19.29 0.88 -3.32
N VAL A 93 -19.26 0.91 -1.99
CA VAL A 93 -20.15 0.09 -1.14
C VAL A 93 -21.62 0.45 -1.39
N ASN A 94 -21.97 1.73 -1.50
CA ASN A 94 -23.34 2.13 -1.84
C ASN A 94 -23.78 1.58 -3.21
N ALA A 95 -22.91 1.65 -4.22
CA ALA A 95 -23.21 1.09 -5.54
C ALA A 95 -23.37 -0.44 -5.50
N ILE A 96 -22.63 -1.13 -4.64
CA ILE A 96 -22.74 -2.57 -4.43
C ILE A 96 -24.06 -2.93 -3.75
N HIS A 97 -24.51 -2.15 -2.77
CA HIS A 97 -25.86 -2.31 -2.20
C HIS A 97 -26.95 -2.14 -3.25
N ASP A 98 -26.82 -1.14 -4.14
CA ASP A 98 -27.74 -0.97 -5.27
C ASP A 98 -27.71 -2.17 -6.22
N GLU A 99 -26.52 -2.72 -6.49
CA GLU A 99 -26.35 -3.84 -7.42
C GLU A 99 -26.86 -5.15 -6.86
N MET A 100 -26.66 -5.42 -5.56
CA MET A 100 -27.23 -6.58 -4.87
C MET A 100 -28.75 -6.66 -5.02
N GLY A 101 -29.45 -5.52 -5.05
CA GLY A 101 -30.89 -5.45 -5.29
C GLY A 101 -31.33 -5.81 -6.72
N LYS A 102 -30.39 -5.93 -7.66
CA LYS A 102 -30.64 -6.22 -9.09
C LYS A 102 -30.16 -7.61 -9.53
N ILE A 103 -29.46 -8.33 -8.65
CA ILE A 103 -28.93 -9.66 -8.97
C ILE A 103 -30.09 -10.61 -9.27
N GLN A 104 -29.98 -11.33 -10.39
CA GLN A 104 -30.98 -12.29 -10.83
C GLN A 104 -30.55 -13.73 -10.58
N SER A 105 -29.24 -13.96 -10.45
CA SER A 105 -28.67 -15.29 -10.24
C SER A 105 -27.47 -15.28 -9.27
N PRO A 106 -27.29 -16.34 -8.45
CA PRO A 106 -26.12 -16.45 -7.56
C PRO A 106 -24.76 -16.38 -8.28
N SER A 107 -24.70 -16.79 -9.56
CA SER A 107 -23.49 -16.73 -10.38
C SER A 107 -22.99 -15.31 -10.61
N GLU A 108 -23.85 -14.30 -10.57
CA GLU A 108 -23.47 -12.90 -10.78
C GLU A 108 -22.78 -12.27 -9.57
N ILE A 109 -22.98 -12.84 -8.37
CA ILE A 109 -22.46 -12.27 -7.12
C ILE A 109 -20.93 -12.15 -7.17
N LYS A 110 -20.24 -13.14 -7.75
CA LYS A 110 -18.78 -13.13 -7.79
C LYS A 110 -18.26 -11.92 -8.57
N GLU A 111 -18.77 -11.70 -9.77
CA GLU A 111 -18.27 -10.68 -10.69
C GLU A 111 -18.81 -9.29 -10.36
N LYS A 112 -20.09 -9.17 -10.00
CA LYS A 112 -20.76 -7.88 -9.79
C LYS A 112 -20.66 -7.35 -8.36
N VAL A 113 -20.32 -8.19 -7.39
CA VAL A 113 -20.28 -7.81 -5.97
C VAL A 113 -18.91 -8.10 -5.35
N LEU A 114 -18.47 -9.36 -5.34
CA LEU A 114 -17.26 -9.73 -4.60
C LEU A 114 -15.98 -9.14 -5.23
N TYR A 115 -15.79 -9.25 -6.54
CA TYR A 115 -14.61 -8.67 -7.20
C TYR A 115 -14.48 -7.15 -7.00
N PRO A 116 -15.56 -6.36 -7.15
CA PRO A 116 -15.54 -4.95 -6.76
C PRO A 116 -15.18 -4.73 -5.27
N LEU A 117 -15.71 -5.55 -4.34
CA LEU A 117 -15.37 -5.43 -2.91
C LEU A 117 -13.89 -5.72 -2.63
N TYR A 118 -13.32 -6.76 -3.23
CA TYR A 118 -11.87 -7.02 -3.12
C TYR A 118 -11.06 -5.84 -3.66
N THR A 119 -11.44 -5.30 -4.81
CA THR A 119 -10.77 -4.14 -5.41
C THR A 119 -10.82 -2.91 -4.49
N LEU A 120 -11.95 -2.66 -3.84
CA LEU A 120 -12.13 -1.57 -2.88
C LEU A 120 -11.40 -1.83 -1.55
N GLU A 121 -11.13 -3.09 -1.19
CA GLU A 121 -10.34 -3.46 -0.01
C GLU A 121 -8.84 -3.28 -0.30
N ASP A 122 -8.39 -3.75 -1.47
CA ASP A 122 -7.00 -3.72 -1.92
C ASP A 122 -6.49 -2.29 -2.20
N MET A 123 -7.37 -1.31 -2.44
CA MET A 123 -6.95 0.09 -2.57
C MET A 123 -6.51 0.73 -1.25
N TRP A 124 -6.69 0.06 -0.10
CA TRP A 124 -6.22 0.56 1.18
C TRP A 124 -4.83 0.02 1.49
N PRO A 125 -3.88 0.88 1.90
CA PRO A 125 -2.62 0.39 2.43
C PRO A 125 -2.87 -0.43 3.69
N ALA A 126 -1.97 -1.39 3.96
CA ALA A 126 -2.00 -2.14 5.20
C ALA A 126 -1.93 -1.19 6.41
N HIS A 127 -2.79 -1.41 7.41
CA HIS A 127 -2.96 -0.48 8.54
C HIS A 127 -1.66 -0.17 9.31
N ARG A 128 -0.76 -1.15 9.43
CA ARG A 128 0.54 -1.01 10.12
C ARG A 128 1.71 -0.67 9.18
N SER A 129 1.43 -0.37 7.93
CA SER A 129 2.47 0.10 6.99
C SER A 129 2.69 1.60 7.17
N GLU A 130 3.86 2.10 6.78
CA GLU A 130 4.16 3.53 6.79
C GLU A 130 3.13 4.35 5.99
N ALA A 131 2.62 3.79 4.88
CA ALA A 131 1.56 4.41 4.09
C ALA A 131 0.20 4.39 4.82
N GLY A 132 -0.10 3.33 5.56
CA GLY A 132 -1.29 3.21 6.40
C GLY A 132 -1.29 4.20 7.57
N GLU A 133 -0.16 4.39 8.22
CA GLU A 133 -0.01 5.35 9.33
C GLU A 133 -0.21 6.81 8.90
N LYS A 134 0.01 7.12 7.61
CA LYS A 134 -0.23 8.45 7.04
C LYS A 134 -1.71 8.73 6.80
N ILE A 135 -2.56 7.69 6.71
CA ILE A 135 -4.01 7.88 6.56
C ILE A 135 -4.56 8.46 7.85
N ASP A 136 -5.41 9.49 7.72
CA ASP A 136 -6.05 10.06 8.89
C ASP A 136 -6.94 9.00 9.58
N PRO A 137 -6.73 8.72 10.88
CA PRO A 137 -7.42 7.62 11.56
C PRO A 137 -8.94 7.71 11.55
N ILE A 138 -9.50 8.92 11.34
CA ILE A 138 -10.94 9.11 11.20
C ILE A 138 -11.55 8.29 10.05
N PHE A 139 -10.74 7.95 9.04
CA PHE A 139 -11.18 7.25 7.83
C PHE A 139 -11.10 5.72 7.92
N HIS A 140 -10.58 5.15 9.02
CA HIS A 140 -10.50 3.69 9.16
C HIS A 140 -11.87 3.01 9.16
N SER A 141 -12.93 3.71 9.57
CA SER A 141 -14.30 3.20 9.43
C SER A 141 -14.67 2.95 7.96
N CYS A 142 -14.16 3.75 7.02
CA CYS A 142 -14.41 3.56 5.59
C CYS A 142 -13.67 2.35 5.01
N GLN A 143 -12.48 2.02 5.54
CA GLN A 143 -11.79 0.77 5.22
C GLN A 143 -12.57 -0.43 5.76
N ASN A 144 -12.88 -0.41 7.07
CA ASN A 144 -13.58 -1.50 7.74
C ASN A 144 -14.95 -1.80 7.14
N MET A 145 -15.66 -0.76 6.67
CA MET A 145 -16.93 -0.90 5.97
C MET A 145 -16.81 -1.83 4.76
N VAL A 146 -15.79 -1.66 3.91
CA VAL A 146 -15.59 -2.49 2.72
C VAL A 146 -15.40 -3.95 3.11
N THR A 147 -14.50 -4.21 4.05
CA THR A 147 -14.21 -5.55 4.57
C THR A 147 -15.48 -6.19 5.16
N LEU A 148 -16.26 -5.46 5.94
CA LEU A 148 -17.49 -5.96 6.56
C LEU A 148 -18.57 -6.26 5.52
N THR A 149 -18.75 -5.39 4.51
CA THR A 149 -19.68 -5.66 3.41
C THR A 149 -19.29 -6.95 2.68
N ARG A 150 -18.00 -7.16 2.39
CA ARG A 150 -17.50 -8.39 1.77
C ARG A 150 -17.77 -9.61 2.62
N MET A 151 -17.39 -9.57 3.90
CA MET A 151 -17.63 -10.68 4.83
C MET A 151 -19.12 -11.01 4.93
N GLY A 152 -20.00 -10.01 4.86
CA GLY A 152 -21.46 -10.21 4.86
C GLY A 152 -21.93 -10.98 3.62
N VAL A 153 -21.45 -10.61 2.44
CA VAL A 153 -21.78 -11.31 1.18
C VAL A 153 -21.25 -12.75 1.20
N GLU A 154 -20.01 -12.95 1.62
CA GLU A 154 -19.41 -14.30 1.73
C GLU A 154 -20.15 -15.16 2.76
N ALA A 155 -20.50 -14.61 3.93
CA ALA A 155 -21.29 -15.30 4.94
C ALA A 155 -22.66 -15.71 4.43
N ALA A 156 -23.32 -14.85 3.63
CA ALA A 156 -24.58 -15.19 2.99
C ALA A 156 -24.43 -16.34 1.98
N GLN A 157 -23.38 -16.32 1.14
CA GLN A 157 -23.12 -17.41 0.19
C GLN A 157 -22.77 -18.74 0.86
N ALA A 158 -22.13 -18.68 2.03
CA ALA A 158 -21.78 -19.83 2.83
C ALA A 158 -22.92 -20.31 3.76
N ASN A 159 -24.12 -19.70 3.69
CA ASN A 159 -25.28 -20.00 4.55
C ASN A 159 -24.94 -19.92 6.06
N MET A 160 -24.14 -18.92 6.46
CA MET A 160 -23.76 -18.69 7.85
C MET A 160 -24.80 -17.86 8.60
N ASP A 161 -26.01 -18.41 8.76
CA ASP A 161 -27.20 -17.69 9.26
C ASP A 161 -27.04 -17.07 10.66
N ALA A 162 -26.17 -17.63 11.51
CA ALA A 162 -25.89 -17.08 12.84
C ALA A 162 -24.91 -15.89 12.83
N VAL A 163 -24.09 -15.78 11.78
CA VAL A 163 -23.03 -14.77 11.64
C VAL A 163 -23.52 -13.60 10.80
N LEU A 164 -24.28 -13.88 9.74
CA LEU A 164 -24.77 -12.88 8.78
C LEU A 164 -25.51 -11.69 9.45
N PRO A 165 -26.43 -11.88 10.41
CA PRO A 165 -27.10 -10.75 11.07
C PRO A 165 -26.11 -9.86 11.85
N LYS A 166 -25.12 -10.47 12.51
CA LYS A 166 -24.11 -9.75 13.29
C LYS A 166 -23.21 -8.89 12.41
N ILE A 167 -22.79 -9.45 11.27
CA ILE A 167 -22.00 -8.71 10.29
C ILE A 167 -22.85 -7.59 9.68
N SER A 168 -24.11 -7.86 9.34
CA SER A 168 -25.02 -6.86 8.77
C SER A 168 -25.23 -5.66 9.71
N ASP A 169 -25.44 -5.90 11.00
CA ASP A 169 -25.64 -4.81 11.96
C ASP A 169 -24.34 -4.01 12.19
N LEU A 170 -23.19 -4.69 12.23
CA LEU A 170 -21.90 -4.03 12.33
C LEU A 170 -21.58 -3.21 11.06
N GLU A 171 -21.87 -3.75 9.87
CA GLU A 171 -21.70 -3.05 8.59
C GLU A 171 -22.52 -1.76 8.55
N LYS A 172 -23.80 -1.80 8.93
CA LYS A 172 -24.65 -0.60 9.00
C LYS A 172 -24.05 0.48 9.90
N LEU A 173 -23.59 0.08 11.09
CA LEU A 173 -22.97 1.00 12.05
C LEU A 173 -21.69 1.62 11.48
N VAL A 174 -20.82 0.79 10.91
CA VAL A 174 -19.52 1.24 10.38
C VAL A 174 -19.70 2.08 9.11
N ARG A 175 -20.69 1.77 8.26
CA ARG A 175 -21.07 2.59 7.12
C ARG A 175 -21.56 3.99 7.55
N PHE A 176 -22.37 4.04 8.61
CA PHE A 176 -22.76 5.32 9.21
C PHE A 176 -21.55 6.09 9.73
N GLN A 177 -20.63 5.43 10.46
CA GLN A 177 -19.40 6.05 10.96
C GLN A 177 -18.52 6.58 9.82
N CYS A 178 -18.39 5.85 8.70
CA CYS A 178 -17.67 6.33 7.52
C CYS A 178 -18.31 7.59 6.93
N SER A 179 -19.64 7.56 6.73
CA SER A 179 -20.40 8.71 6.20
C SER A 179 -20.28 9.94 7.11
N PHE A 180 -20.31 9.72 8.42
CA PHE A 180 -20.12 10.76 9.42
C PHE A 180 -18.68 11.32 9.39
N ALA A 181 -17.67 10.44 9.32
CA ALA A 181 -16.26 10.84 9.24
C ALA A 181 -15.97 11.73 8.02
N LEU A 182 -16.50 11.34 6.86
CA LEU A 182 -16.38 12.12 5.62
C LEU A 182 -17.06 13.49 5.75
N SER A 183 -18.31 13.51 6.20
CA SER A 183 -19.08 14.75 6.40
C SER A 183 -18.38 15.68 7.41
N ALA A 184 -17.92 15.15 8.55
CA ALA A 184 -17.22 15.91 9.57
C ALA A 184 -15.90 16.49 9.04
N ALA A 185 -15.18 15.74 8.19
CA ALA A 185 -13.96 16.22 7.56
C ALA A 185 -14.24 17.40 6.61
N VAL A 186 -15.32 17.32 5.82
CA VAL A 186 -15.76 18.42 4.93
C VAL A 186 -16.12 19.66 5.75
N ILE A 187 -16.99 19.53 6.76
CA ILE A 187 -17.42 20.66 7.60
C ILE A 187 -16.20 21.33 8.26
N LYS A 188 -15.28 20.53 8.82
CA LYS A 188 -14.06 21.04 9.47
C LYS A 188 -13.13 21.77 8.48
N SER A 189 -13.08 21.34 7.22
CA SER A 189 -12.28 22.03 6.18
C SER A 189 -12.88 23.38 5.78
N GLN A 190 -14.21 23.50 5.81
CA GLN A 190 -14.92 24.73 5.46
C GLN A 190 -14.81 25.78 6.57
N GLY A 191 -14.82 25.37 7.84
CA GLY A 191 -14.67 26.28 8.99
C GLY A 191 -13.26 26.86 9.20
N LYS A 192 -12.29 26.52 8.33
CA LYS A 192 -10.94 27.08 8.32
C LYS A 192 -10.75 28.21 7.28
N LYS A 193 -11.79 28.54 6.53
CA LYS A 193 -11.85 29.69 5.62
C LYS A 193 -12.45 30.89 6.33
#